data_AF-A0A1I8HT99-F1
#
_entry.id   AF-A0A1I8HT99-F1
#
_cell.length_a   1.000
_cell.length_b   1.000
_cell.length_c   1.000
_cell.angle_alpha   90.00
_cell.angle_beta   90.00
_cell.angle_gamma   90.00
#
_symmetry.space_group_name_H-M   'P 1'
#
loop_
_entity.id
_entity.type
_entity.pdbx_description
1 polymer ?
#
loop_
_entity_poly.entity_id
_entity_poly.type
_entity_poly.pdbx_seq_one_letter_code
_entity_poly.pdbx_strand_id
1 'polypeptide(L)'
;FQVSPYSLNYFRIYLDGPYGTASDGVTQYSVSVLIGCGIGVTPFASVLRDVWHQAGKTRSLRKLKRLYFYWICPDCRAFEWFAALLQDLERDLQRMDGDDYAQLLDIRVHLTGSVETRQAREIASREGDEADCLTGLRTRTHYGRPNWDLELRGLAAKHPE
;
A
#
# COMPACT_ATOMS: atom_id res chain seq x y z
N PHE A 1 41.14 -3.89 37.56
CA PHE A 1 39.73 -3.50 37.34
C PHE A 1 39.32 -3.89 35.94
N GLN A 2 38.06 -4.33 35.85
CA GLN A 2 37.46 -5.19 34.84
C GLN A 2 36.93 -4.37 33.64
N VAL A 3 37.14 -4.90 32.42
CA VAL A 3 36.59 -4.65 31.06
C VAL A 3 35.89 -3.31 30.70
N SER A 4 36.17 -2.80 29.49
CA SER A 4 35.13 -2.71 28.44
C SER A 4 35.73 -2.71 27.01
N PRO A 5 35.30 -3.61 26.09
CA PRO A 5 35.67 -3.58 24.68
C PRO A 5 34.55 -2.91 23.85
N TYR A 6 34.87 -2.48 22.63
CA TYR A 6 33.94 -1.94 21.60
C TYR A 6 33.57 -0.45 21.73
N SER A 7 34.45 0.40 21.21
CA SER A 7 34.05 1.70 20.66
C SER A 7 33.18 1.48 19.42
N LEU A 8 31.86 1.48 19.58
CA LEU A 8 30.94 1.51 18.44
C LEU A 8 31.13 2.82 17.67
N ASN A 9 31.79 2.73 16.51
CA ASN A 9 31.80 3.78 15.50
C ASN A 9 30.40 3.87 14.88
N TYR A 10 29.50 4.63 15.51
CA TYR A 10 28.20 4.94 14.92
C TYR A 10 28.38 5.91 13.76
N PHE A 11 27.83 5.56 12.59
CA PHE A 11 27.76 6.45 11.44
C PHE A 11 26.92 7.69 11.80
N ARG A 12 27.45 8.90 11.55
CA ARG A 12 26.67 10.13 11.74
C ARG A 12 25.65 10.26 10.62
N ILE A 13 24.38 10.07 10.97
CA ILE A 13 23.24 10.28 10.08
C ILE A 13 22.74 11.71 10.32
N TYR A 14 22.72 12.52 9.26
CA TYR A 14 22.08 13.84 9.29
C TYR A 14 20.69 13.69 8.69
N LEU A 15 19.67 13.95 9.50
CA LEU A 15 18.28 14.00 9.08
C LEU A 15 17.93 15.45 8.78
N ASP A 16 17.62 15.74 7.53
CA ASP A 16 16.90 16.96 7.19
C ASP A 16 15.39 16.71 7.37
N GLY A 17 14.65 17.75 7.75
CA GLY A 17 13.26 17.63 8.18
C GLY A 17 12.31 17.02 7.12
N PRO A 18 11.15 16.48 7.51
CA PRO A 18 10.20 15.91 6.57
C PRO A 18 9.60 17.00 5.66
N TYR A 19 9.92 16.99 4.37
CA TYR A 19 9.38 17.93 3.36
C TYR A 19 7.99 17.55 2.81
N GLY A 20 7.23 16.75 3.55
CA GLY A 20 5.99 16.12 3.07
C GLY A 20 4.77 17.03 3.14
N THR A 21 4.55 17.89 2.16
CA THR A 21 3.27 18.62 1.97
C THR A 21 2.19 17.79 1.28
N ALA A 22 2.56 16.69 0.59
CA ALA A 22 1.62 15.92 -0.22
C ALA A 22 0.62 15.07 0.59
N SER A 23 0.95 14.68 1.82
CA SER A 23 0.11 13.80 2.65
C SER A 23 -1.16 14.49 3.17
N ASP A 24 -1.09 15.80 3.43
CA ASP A 24 -2.21 16.57 3.97
C ASP A 24 -3.41 16.66 3.01
N GLY A 25 -3.17 16.59 1.69
CA GLY A 25 -4.25 16.62 0.72
C GLY A 25 -5.10 15.34 0.71
N VAL A 26 -4.53 14.19 1.06
CA VAL A 26 -5.19 12.89 0.92
C VAL A 26 -6.34 12.71 1.90
N THR A 27 -6.21 13.29 3.10
CA THR A 27 -7.18 13.14 4.19
C THR A 27 -8.29 14.19 4.15
N GLN A 28 -8.19 15.18 3.26
CA GLN A 28 -9.15 16.28 3.09
C GLN A 28 -10.40 15.89 2.28
N TYR A 29 -10.31 14.84 1.45
CA TYR A 29 -11.41 14.35 0.61
C TYR A 29 -12.10 13.15 1.26
N SER A 30 -13.38 12.93 0.92
CA SER A 30 -14.14 11.75 1.34
C SER A 30 -13.63 10.46 0.72
N VAL A 31 -13.32 10.53 -0.57
CA VAL A 31 -12.75 9.46 -1.36
C VAL A 31 -11.47 9.96 -2.01
N SER A 32 -10.36 9.28 -1.76
CA SER A 32 -9.06 9.61 -2.34
C SER A 32 -8.54 8.44 -3.18
N VAL A 33 -7.92 8.76 -4.32
CA VAL A 33 -7.28 7.78 -5.20
C VAL A 33 -5.79 8.11 -5.28
N LEU A 34 -4.96 7.16 -4.87
CA LEU A 34 -3.51 7.22 -4.89
C LEU A 34 -3.01 6.27 -5.96
N ILE A 35 -2.12 6.73 -6.83
CA ILE A 35 -1.56 5.94 -7.93
C ILE A 35 -0.04 6.00 -7.83
N GLY A 36 0.58 4.89 -7.44
CA GLY A 36 2.03 4.72 -7.38
C GLY A 36 2.52 3.86 -8.55
N CYS A 37 3.45 4.38 -9.35
CA CYS A 37 4.05 3.64 -10.46
C CYS A 37 5.54 3.41 -10.24
N GLY A 38 5.98 2.14 -10.27
CA GLY A 38 7.39 1.75 -10.10
C GLY A 38 8.02 2.37 -8.84
N ILE A 39 9.17 3.06 -8.99
CA ILE A 39 9.86 3.73 -7.87
C ILE A 39 9.03 4.83 -7.21
N GLY A 40 8.04 5.38 -7.93
CA GLY A 40 7.11 6.39 -7.44
C GLY A 40 6.15 5.87 -6.38
N VAL A 41 6.23 4.57 -6.03
CA VAL A 41 5.49 3.98 -4.92
C VAL A 41 6.04 4.38 -3.54
N THR A 42 7.34 4.69 -3.47
CA THR A 42 8.07 5.00 -2.23
C THR A 42 7.43 6.09 -1.35
N PRO A 43 7.04 7.27 -1.87
CA PRO A 43 6.42 8.29 -1.02
C PRO A 43 5.09 7.82 -0.41
N PHE A 44 4.37 6.92 -1.07
CA PHE A 44 3.10 6.40 -0.55
C PHE A 44 3.26 5.49 0.66
N ALA A 45 4.45 4.93 0.91
CA ALA A 45 4.72 4.18 2.14
C ALA A 45 4.47 5.04 3.38
N SER A 46 4.92 6.30 3.35
CA SER A 46 4.72 7.25 4.45
C SER A 46 3.26 7.67 4.56
N VAL A 47 2.60 7.93 3.43
CA VAL A 47 1.19 8.34 3.38
C VAL A 47 0.28 7.25 3.93
N LEU A 48 0.45 6.00 3.50
CA LEU A 48 -0.38 4.88 3.95
C LEU A 48 -0.22 4.62 5.45
N ARG A 49 1.01 4.73 5.97
CA ARG A 49 1.28 4.63 7.42
C ARG A 49 0.66 5.78 8.21
N ASP A 50 0.70 7.00 7.69
CA ASP A 50 0.07 8.14 8.34
C ASP A 50 -1.46 8.00 8.34
N VAL A 51 -2.06 7.63 7.21
CA VAL A 51 -3.51 7.33 7.13
C VAL A 51 -3.89 6.26 8.14
N TRP A 52 -3.11 5.19 8.28
CA TRP A 52 -3.31 4.15 9.31
C TRP A 52 -3.22 4.69 10.74
N HIS A 53 -2.21 5.50 11.02
CA HIS A 53 -2.00 6.03 12.36
C HIS A 53 -3.10 7.03 12.75
N GLN A 54 -3.54 7.85 11.79
CA GLN A 54 -4.74 8.67 11.93
C GLN A 54 -5.98 7.79 12.06
N ALA A 55 -6.00 6.61 11.42
CA ALA A 55 -7.05 5.60 11.51
C ALA A 55 -7.31 5.10 12.94
N GLY A 56 -6.29 5.09 13.80
CA GLY A 56 -6.42 4.70 15.20
C GLY A 56 -6.81 5.83 16.17
N LYS A 57 -6.59 7.11 15.82
CA LYS A 57 -6.53 8.19 16.83
C LYS A 57 -7.82 8.95 17.13
N THR A 58 -8.76 9.14 16.19
CA THR A 58 -10.11 9.69 16.46
C THR A 58 -11.03 9.51 15.25
N ARG A 59 -12.18 8.83 15.41
CA ARG A 59 -13.11 8.49 14.32
C ARG A 59 -14.02 9.65 13.87
N SER A 60 -14.29 10.63 14.74
CA SER A 60 -15.29 11.69 14.51
C SER A 60 -14.81 12.89 13.68
N LEU A 61 -13.51 12.99 13.38
CA LEU A 61 -12.92 14.15 12.66
C LEU A 61 -12.44 13.82 11.24
N ARG A 62 -12.66 12.60 10.74
CA ARG A 62 -12.17 12.21 9.43
C ARG A 62 -13.14 12.58 8.33
N LYS A 63 -12.66 13.37 7.37
CA LYS A 63 -13.31 13.51 6.07
C LYS A 63 -13.11 12.25 5.24
N LEU A 64 -11.92 11.66 5.26
CA LEU A 64 -11.59 10.44 4.50
C LEU A 64 -12.36 9.21 4.98
N LYS A 65 -13.23 8.71 4.10
CA LYS A 65 -14.03 7.50 4.26
C LYS A 65 -13.46 6.32 3.47
N ARG A 66 -12.88 6.58 2.30
CA ARG A 66 -12.35 5.56 1.39
C ARG A 66 -11.07 6.02 0.69
N LEU A 67 -10.09 5.14 0.62
CA LEU A 67 -8.81 5.34 -0.03
C LEU A 67 -8.58 4.18 -1.01
N TYR A 68 -8.40 4.50 -2.29
CA TYR A 68 -8.01 3.53 -3.31
C TYR A 68 -6.54 3.71 -3.61
N PHE A 69 -5.74 2.67 -3.45
CA PHE A 69 -4.32 2.70 -3.74
C PHE A 69 -4.01 1.75 -4.90
N TYR A 70 -3.66 2.32 -6.04
CA TYR A 70 -3.21 1.60 -7.22
C TYR A 70 -1.70 1.54 -7.24
N TRP A 71 -1.14 0.35 -7.12
CA TRP A 71 0.28 0.11 -7.31
C TRP A 71 0.53 -0.53 -8.66
N ILE A 72 1.12 0.22 -9.58
CA ILE A 72 1.42 -0.21 -10.95
C ILE A 72 2.91 -0.46 -11.04
N CYS A 73 3.31 -1.70 -11.29
CA CYS A 73 4.73 -2.06 -11.39
C CYS A 73 4.96 -3.04 -12.55
N PRO A 74 6.11 -2.92 -13.25
CA PRO A 74 6.50 -3.92 -14.23
C PRO A 74 7.08 -5.18 -13.56
N ASP A 75 7.68 -5.04 -12.37
CA ASP A 75 8.20 -6.16 -11.57
C ASP A 75 7.91 -5.92 -10.08
N CYS A 76 7.16 -6.82 -9.45
CA CYS A 76 6.90 -6.78 -8.01
C CYS A 76 8.14 -7.10 -7.18
N ARG A 77 9.10 -7.89 -7.71
CA ARG A 77 10.30 -8.32 -6.98
C ARG A 77 11.21 -7.16 -6.63
N ALA A 78 11.27 -6.15 -7.50
CA ALA A 78 12.02 -4.92 -7.25
C ALA A 78 11.53 -4.14 -6.02
N PHE A 79 10.35 -4.47 -5.50
CA PHE A 79 9.68 -3.75 -4.43
C PHE A 79 9.04 -4.72 -3.41
N GLU A 80 9.67 -5.88 -3.16
CA GLU A 80 9.21 -6.86 -2.14
C GLU A 80 9.03 -6.21 -0.77
N TRP A 81 9.92 -5.27 -0.41
CA TRP A 81 9.82 -4.49 0.83
C TRP A 81 8.50 -3.72 0.94
N PHE A 82 7.98 -3.24 -0.19
CA PHE A 82 6.74 -2.47 -0.24
C PHE A 82 5.53 -3.40 -0.15
N ALA A 83 5.59 -4.57 -0.81
CA ALA A 83 4.59 -5.62 -0.61
C ALA A 83 4.49 -6.04 0.86
N ALA A 84 5.63 -6.26 1.52
CA ALA A 84 5.68 -6.56 2.97
C ALA A 84 5.06 -5.44 3.82
N LEU A 85 5.33 -4.17 3.48
CA LEU A 85 4.70 -3.02 4.14
C LEU A 85 3.17 -3.03 3.99
N LEU A 86 2.66 -3.36 2.79
CA LEU A 86 1.22 -3.45 2.55
C LEU A 86 0.59 -4.62 3.33
N GLN A 87 1.27 -5.76 3.44
CA GLN A 87 0.82 -6.88 4.27
C GLN A 87 0.78 -6.51 5.75
N ASP A 88 1.80 -5.82 6.25
CA ASP A 88 1.85 -5.35 7.64
C ASP A 88 0.69 -4.41 7.94
N LEU A 89 0.42 -3.45 7.04
CA LEU A 89 -0.73 -2.57 7.15
C LEU A 89 -2.04 -3.36 7.17
N GLU A 90 -2.26 -4.26 6.21
CA GLU A 90 -3.47 -5.08 6.13
C GLU A 90 -3.69 -5.91 7.41
N ARG A 91 -2.64 -6.49 7.98
CA ARG A 91 -2.69 -7.26 9.22
C ARG A 91 -2.95 -6.40 10.45
N ASP A 92 -2.29 -5.26 10.57
CA ASP A 92 -2.48 -4.35 11.71
C ASP A 92 -3.89 -3.76 11.75
N LEU A 93 -4.51 -3.66 10.58
CA LEU A 93 -5.86 -3.13 10.41
C LEU A 93 -6.95 -4.17 10.65
N GLN A 94 -6.71 -5.44 10.41
CA GLN A 94 -7.60 -6.52 10.85
C GLN A 94 -7.75 -6.60 12.37
N ARG A 95 -6.79 -6.04 13.12
CA ARG A 95 -6.87 -5.96 14.58
C ARG A 95 -7.72 -4.78 15.07
N MET A 96 -8.02 -3.81 14.20
CA MET A 96 -9.08 -2.84 14.46
C MET A 96 -10.43 -3.50 14.17
N ASP A 97 -11.46 -3.13 14.95
CA ASP A 97 -12.80 -3.76 14.88
C ASP A 97 -13.28 -3.92 13.42
N GLY A 98 -13.65 -5.15 13.09
CA GLY A 98 -13.30 -5.86 11.85
C GLY A 98 -13.95 -5.44 10.52
N ASP A 99 -14.52 -4.24 10.42
CA ASP A 99 -15.14 -3.72 9.19
C ASP A 99 -14.55 -2.39 8.72
N ASP A 100 -13.86 -1.65 9.60
CA ASP A 100 -13.46 -0.28 9.31
C ASP A 100 -12.32 -0.18 8.26
N TYR A 101 -11.46 -1.20 8.13
CA TYR A 101 -10.35 -1.17 7.15
C TYR A 101 -10.70 -1.62 5.75
N ALA A 102 -11.44 -2.72 5.61
CA ALA A 102 -11.97 -3.13 4.31
C ALA A 102 -12.87 -2.03 3.72
N GLN A 103 -13.44 -1.18 4.58
CA GLN A 103 -14.14 0.03 4.23
C GLN A 103 -13.20 1.22 3.94
N LEU A 104 -12.05 1.35 4.63
CA LEU A 104 -11.15 2.49 4.46
C LEU A 104 -10.14 2.36 3.33
N LEU A 105 -9.45 1.24 3.12
CA LEU A 105 -8.37 1.12 2.13
C LEU A 105 -8.59 -0.06 1.18
N ASP A 106 -8.49 0.21 -0.11
CA ASP A 106 -8.60 -0.75 -1.21
C ASP A 106 -7.30 -0.73 -2.00
N ILE A 107 -6.49 -1.79 -1.90
CA ILE A 107 -5.18 -1.89 -2.53
C ILE A 107 -5.31 -2.70 -3.82
N ARG A 108 -4.92 -2.12 -4.95
CA ARG A 108 -4.95 -2.79 -6.25
C ARG A 108 -3.58 -2.79 -6.87
N VAL A 109 -3.02 -3.98 -7.04
CA VAL A 109 -1.70 -4.16 -7.66
C VAL A 109 -1.91 -4.49 -9.13
N HIS A 110 -1.20 -3.78 -10.02
CA HIS A 110 -1.21 -3.99 -11.46
C HIS A 110 0.21 -4.34 -11.93
N LEU A 111 0.40 -5.60 -12.29
CA LEU A 111 1.62 -6.09 -12.91
C LEU A 111 1.58 -5.85 -14.42
N THR A 112 2.42 -4.93 -14.88
CA THR A 112 2.46 -4.49 -16.28
C THR A 112 3.61 -5.11 -17.08
N GLY A 113 4.52 -5.83 -16.42
CA GLY A 113 5.60 -6.55 -17.07
C GLY A 113 5.13 -7.85 -17.71
N SER A 114 5.99 -8.44 -18.53
CA SER A 114 5.75 -9.77 -19.10
C SER A 114 5.75 -10.81 -17.98
N VAL A 115 4.62 -11.49 -17.80
CA VAL A 115 4.52 -12.63 -16.89
C VAL A 115 5.23 -13.82 -17.54
N GLU A 116 6.31 -14.29 -16.94
CA GLU A 116 7.02 -15.48 -17.43
C GLU A 116 6.12 -16.72 -17.29
N THR A 117 6.28 -17.69 -18.18
CA THR A 117 5.46 -18.92 -18.22
C THR A 117 5.48 -19.70 -16.89
N ARG A 118 6.58 -19.59 -16.14
CA ARG A 118 6.70 -20.17 -14.79
C ARG A 118 5.85 -19.44 -13.76
N GLN A 119 5.89 -18.11 -13.74
CA GLN A 119 5.02 -17.31 -12.89
C GLN A 119 3.55 -17.58 -13.23
N ALA A 120 3.19 -17.62 -14.52
CA ALA A 120 1.82 -17.91 -14.94
C ALA A 120 1.31 -19.26 -14.39
N ARG A 121 2.18 -20.28 -14.33
CA ARG A 121 1.85 -21.59 -13.75
C ARG A 121 1.71 -21.55 -12.24
N GLU A 122 2.56 -20.79 -11.55
CA GLU A 122 2.48 -20.59 -10.09
C GLU A 122 1.23 -19.78 -9.68
N ILE A 123 0.82 -18.82 -10.52
CA ILE A 123 -0.41 -18.06 -10.35
C ILE A 123 -1.64 -18.97 -10.56
N ALA A 124 -1.66 -19.72 -11.66
CA ALA A 124 -2.78 -20.60 -11.98
C ALA A 124 -2.94 -21.75 -10.97
N SER A 125 -1.83 -22.24 -10.40
CA SER A 125 -1.89 -23.31 -9.38
C SER A 125 -2.38 -22.83 -8.01
N ARG A 126 -2.32 -21.52 -7.75
CA ARG A 126 -2.71 -20.88 -6.48
C ARG A 126 -3.94 -19.97 -6.61
N GLU A 127 -4.70 -20.10 -7.71
CA GLU A 127 -5.89 -19.28 -7.98
C GLU A 127 -7.04 -19.50 -6.96
N GLY A 128 -6.92 -20.50 -6.08
CA GLY A 128 -7.85 -20.79 -4.98
C GLY A 128 -7.42 -20.28 -3.59
N ASP A 129 -6.20 -19.74 -3.45
CA ASP A 129 -5.70 -19.30 -2.14
C ASP A 129 -6.37 -17.97 -1.71
N GLU A 130 -6.52 -17.78 -0.40
CA GLU A 130 -7.09 -16.54 0.18
C GLU A 130 -6.14 -15.33 0.03
N ALA A 131 -4.85 -15.58 -0.18
CA ALA A 131 -3.82 -14.56 -0.35
C ALA A 131 -3.19 -14.65 -1.75
N ASP A 132 -2.85 -13.49 -2.30
CA ASP A 132 -2.19 -13.34 -3.58
C ASP A 132 -0.83 -14.00 -3.59
N CYS A 133 -0.57 -14.85 -4.58
CA CYS A 133 0.64 -15.64 -4.66
C CYS A 133 1.94 -14.82 -4.85
N LEU A 134 1.85 -13.58 -5.36
CA LEU A 134 3.01 -12.73 -5.66
C LEU A 134 3.28 -11.72 -4.56
N THR A 135 2.22 -11.12 -4.01
CA THR A 135 2.32 -10.03 -3.04
C THR A 135 1.94 -10.43 -1.64
N GLY A 136 1.35 -11.62 -1.44
CA GLY A 136 0.85 -12.10 -0.14
C GLY A 136 -0.31 -11.30 0.45
N LEU A 137 -0.84 -10.33 -0.31
CA LEU A 137 -2.00 -9.52 0.08
C LEU A 137 -3.29 -10.31 -0.12
N ARG A 138 -4.36 -9.99 0.62
CA ARG A 138 -5.66 -10.63 0.34
C ARG A 138 -6.24 -10.17 -0.99
N THR A 139 -5.90 -8.95 -1.42
CA THR A 139 -6.33 -8.44 -2.73
C THR A 139 -5.44 -8.99 -3.83
N ARG A 140 -6.08 -9.57 -4.85
CA ARG A 140 -5.38 -10.20 -5.98
C ARG A 140 -4.67 -9.17 -6.85
N THR A 141 -3.53 -9.57 -7.39
CA THR A 141 -2.80 -8.79 -8.39
C THR A 141 -3.49 -8.90 -9.75
N HIS A 142 -3.74 -7.75 -10.38
CA HIS A 142 -4.26 -7.65 -11.74
C HIS A 142 -3.09 -7.63 -12.75
N TYR A 143 -3.27 -8.30 -13.89
CA TYR A 143 -2.27 -8.33 -14.94
C TYR A 143 -2.62 -7.34 -16.05
N GLY A 144 -1.61 -6.63 -16.55
CA GLY A 144 -1.75 -5.57 -17.54
C GLY A 144 -2.01 -4.20 -16.93
N ARG A 145 -2.24 -3.22 -17.82
CA ARG A 145 -2.47 -1.83 -17.42
C ARG A 145 -3.93 -1.63 -17.00
N PRO A 146 -4.20 -0.84 -15.95
CA PRO A 146 -5.57 -0.49 -15.57
C PRO A 146 -6.25 0.29 -16.71
N ASN A 147 -7.52 -0.04 -16.98
CA ASN A 147 -8.37 0.77 -17.85
C ASN A 147 -8.98 1.88 -17.00
N TRP A 148 -8.32 3.04 -16.94
CA TRP A 148 -8.74 4.15 -16.09
C TRP A 148 -10.16 4.63 -16.35
N ASP A 149 -10.65 4.59 -17.60
CA ASP A 149 -12.03 4.98 -17.89
C ASP A 149 -13.03 4.07 -17.19
N LEU A 150 -12.79 2.76 -17.20
CA LEU A 150 -13.65 1.78 -16.53
C LEU A 150 -13.49 1.86 -15.02
N GLU A 151 -12.26 1.96 -14.52
CA GLU A 151 -11.97 2.03 -13.10
C GLU A 151 -12.58 3.28 -12.46
N LEU A 152 -12.33 4.46 -13.03
CA LEU A 152 -12.83 5.72 -12.51
C LEU A 152 -14.35 5.82 -12.64
N ARG A 153 -14.96 5.34 -13.73
CA ARG A 153 -16.43 5.26 -13.84
C ARG A 153 -17.02 4.31 -12.79
N GLY A 154 -16.37 3.16 -12.57
CA GLY A 154 -16.79 2.21 -11.54
C GLY A 154 -16.68 2.81 -10.14
N LEU A 155 -15.64 3.60 -9.87
CA LEU A 155 -15.49 4.34 -8.62
C LEU A 155 -16.56 5.42 -8.45
N ALA A 156 -16.82 6.21 -9.49
CA ALA A 156 -17.87 7.22 -9.48
C ALA A 156 -19.27 6.61 -9.27
N ALA A 157 -19.55 5.45 -9.86
CA ALA A 157 -20.81 4.75 -9.63
C ALA A 157 -20.95 4.20 -8.20
N LYS A 158 -19.83 3.83 -7.55
CA LYS A 158 -19.81 3.35 -6.15
C LYS A 158 -19.94 4.49 -5.13
N HIS A 159 -19.58 5.72 -5.52
CA HIS A 159 -19.58 6.90 -4.66
C HIS A 159 -20.31 8.05 -5.38
N PRO A 160 -21.66 8.04 -5.43
CA PRO A 160 -22.45 9.03 -6.17
C PRO A 160 -22.54 10.43 -5.52
N GLU A 161 -21.90 10.65 -4.36
CA GLU A 161 -21.92 11.90 -3.58
C GLU A 161 -20.58 12.64 -3.58
#